data_AF-A0A838RLY2-F1
#
_entry.id   AF-A0A838RLY2-F1
#
_cell.length_a   1.000
_cell.length_b   1.000
_cell.length_c   1.000
_cell.angle_alpha   90.00
_cell.angle_beta   90.00
_cell.angle_gamma   90.00
#
_symmetry.space_group_name_H-M   'P 1'
#
loop_
_entity.id
_entity.type
_entity.pdbx_description
1 polymer ?
#
loop_
_entity_poly.entity_id
_entity_poly.type
_entity_poly.pdbx_seq_one_letter_code
_entity_poly.pdbx_strand_id
1 'polypeptide(L)'
;KSVGLSFKRIQFTPDLLPTDVTGVSIYNQQSTHFEFRPGPIFANVVLADEINRATPKTQSALLEAMEERQVTVDGESYPEPRPFIVLATQNPIEYEGTFPLPEAQLDRFLVRVHLGYPDARSEVNILTNQQEVHPLERIGQVVDTEEILAAQQLVRQVYVDEKVKEYIVGIARATRNHADVYLGASPRGSLALYHAVQASAAAAGRDYVIPDDVKVLVEPTLGHRLIISPSARIKNVEAGSILKEVLAGIKVPGAVPVAVR
;
A
#
# COMPACT_ATOMS: atom_id res chain seq x y z
N LYS A 1 -7.65 11.07 -14.43
CA LYS A 1 -8.56 12.22 -14.68
C LYS A 1 -8.18 13.42 -13.82
N SER A 2 -8.25 13.35 -12.50
CA SER A 2 -7.93 14.49 -11.62
C SER A 2 -6.43 14.86 -11.57
N VAL A 3 -5.54 13.89 -11.78
CA VAL A 3 -4.10 14.03 -11.48
C VAL A 3 -3.18 13.83 -12.69
N GLY A 4 -3.70 13.90 -13.91
CA GLY A 4 -2.88 13.71 -15.13
C GLY A 4 -2.32 12.29 -15.36
N LEU A 5 -2.51 11.36 -14.41
CA LEU A 5 -1.98 10.01 -14.45
C LEU A 5 -2.83 9.04 -15.30
N SER A 6 -2.15 8.11 -15.97
CA SER A 6 -2.78 6.96 -16.63
C SER A 6 -3.29 5.93 -15.61
N PHE A 7 -4.41 5.28 -15.92
CA PHE A 7 -5.05 4.31 -15.04
C PHE A 7 -5.36 3.02 -15.81
N LYS A 8 -5.07 1.88 -15.19
CA LYS A 8 -5.48 0.55 -15.67
C LYS A 8 -6.03 -0.27 -14.52
N ARG A 9 -7.08 -1.03 -14.79
CA ARG A 9 -7.64 -2.04 -13.89
C ARG A 9 -7.31 -3.42 -14.45
N ILE A 10 -6.84 -4.30 -13.58
CA ILE A 10 -6.58 -5.70 -13.85
C ILE A 10 -7.48 -6.49 -12.91
N GLN A 11 -8.37 -7.29 -13.48
CA GLN A 11 -9.14 -8.25 -12.70
C GLN A 11 -8.32 -9.52 -12.58
N PHE A 12 -7.96 -9.92 -11.36
CA PHE A 12 -7.23 -11.16 -11.14
C PHE A 12 -8.22 -12.32 -11.17
N THR A 13 -7.95 -13.28 -12.05
CA THR A 13 -8.73 -14.50 -12.22
C THR A 13 -7.80 -15.72 -12.19
N PRO A 14 -8.32 -16.94 -11.93
CA PRO A 14 -7.49 -18.14 -11.84
C PRO A 14 -6.72 -18.49 -13.12
N ASP A 15 -7.22 -18.05 -14.28
CA ASP A 15 -6.67 -18.26 -15.61
C ASP A 15 -5.72 -17.15 -16.09
N LEU A 16 -5.63 -16.03 -15.36
CA LEU A 16 -4.78 -14.89 -15.72
C LEU A 16 -3.30 -15.31 -15.76
N LEU A 17 -2.63 -15.10 -16.89
CA LEU A 17 -1.22 -15.41 -17.06
C LEU A 17 -0.32 -14.26 -16.62
N PRO A 18 0.93 -14.52 -16.21
CA PRO A 18 1.92 -13.47 -15.92
C PRO A 18 2.06 -12.45 -17.07
N THR A 19 2.09 -12.93 -18.32
CA THR A 19 2.22 -12.10 -19.53
C THR A 19 1.02 -11.21 -19.78
N ASP A 20 -0.16 -11.55 -19.27
CA ASP A 20 -1.35 -10.68 -19.36
C ASP A 20 -1.23 -9.46 -18.44
N VAL A 21 -0.34 -9.53 -17.43
CA VAL A 21 -0.01 -8.42 -16.53
C VAL A 21 1.19 -7.64 -17.07
N THR A 22 2.28 -8.34 -17.39
CA THR A 22 3.58 -7.75 -17.74
C THR A 22 3.69 -7.36 -19.21
N GLY A 23 2.93 -7.99 -20.10
CA GLY A 23 3.06 -7.84 -21.54
C GLY A 23 3.79 -9.02 -22.19
N VAL A 24 3.82 -8.99 -23.52
CA VAL A 24 4.24 -10.10 -24.38
C VAL A 24 4.90 -9.55 -25.64
N SER A 25 5.94 -10.24 -26.12
CA SER A 25 6.53 -9.99 -27.43
C SER A 25 5.75 -10.72 -28.52
N ILE A 26 5.23 -9.97 -29.50
CA ILE A 26 4.48 -10.52 -30.63
C ILE A 26 5.32 -10.40 -31.88
N TYR A 27 5.42 -11.48 -32.66
CA TYR A 27 6.09 -11.43 -33.96
C TYR A 27 5.25 -10.63 -34.96
N ASN A 28 5.79 -9.51 -35.42
CA ASN A 28 5.15 -8.68 -36.43
C ASN A 28 5.58 -9.15 -37.83
N GLN A 29 4.64 -9.72 -38.59
CA GLN A 29 4.92 -10.28 -39.91
C GLN A 29 5.36 -9.24 -40.95
N GLN A 30 4.99 -7.97 -40.77
CA GLN A 30 5.36 -6.90 -41.70
C GLN A 30 6.80 -6.45 -41.50
N SER A 31 7.22 -6.29 -40.26
CA SER A 31 8.59 -5.88 -39.92
C SER A 31 9.56 -7.06 -39.78
N THR A 32 9.05 -8.29 -39.72
CA THR A 32 9.84 -9.51 -39.42
C THR A 32 10.63 -9.44 -38.11
N HIS A 33 10.13 -8.64 -37.17
CA HIS A 33 10.72 -8.44 -35.85
C HIS A 33 9.70 -8.72 -34.75
N PHE A 34 10.19 -9.12 -33.58
CA PHE A 34 9.38 -9.19 -32.37
C PHE A 34 9.14 -7.76 -31.86
N GLU A 35 7.87 -7.42 -31.62
CA GLU A 35 7.45 -6.14 -31.07
C GLU A 35 6.86 -6.38 -29.69
N PHE A 36 7.40 -5.70 -28.68
CA PHE A 36 6.87 -5.76 -27.34
C PHE A 36 5.51 -5.05 -27.25
N ARG A 37 4.51 -5.77 -26.75
CA ARG A 37 3.20 -5.21 -26.41
C ARG A 37 3.11 -5.08 -24.89
N PRO A 38 3.15 -3.85 -24.35
CA PRO A 38 3.13 -3.62 -22.91
C PRO A 38 1.81 -4.08 -22.30
N GLY A 39 1.92 -4.77 -21.17
CA GLY A 39 0.76 -5.17 -20.37
C GLY A 39 0.15 -3.98 -19.61
N PRO A 40 -0.99 -4.20 -18.92
CA PRO A 40 -1.67 -3.18 -18.12
C PRO A 40 -0.83 -2.63 -16.96
N ILE A 41 0.27 -3.29 -16.58
CA ILE A 41 1.21 -2.79 -15.57
C ILE A 41 1.89 -1.48 -16.00
N PHE A 42 1.99 -1.21 -17.31
CA PHE A 42 2.55 0.04 -17.85
C PHE A 42 1.54 1.19 -17.78
N ALA A 43 1.06 1.49 -16.58
CA ALA A 43 0.23 2.64 -16.25
C ALA A 43 0.66 3.21 -14.89
N ASN A 44 0.43 4.51 -14.68
CA ASN A 44 0.83 5.17 -13.44
C ASN A 44 0.07 4.63 -12.23
N VAL A 45 -1.22 4.33 -12.40
CA VAL A 45 -2.09 3.77 -11.37
C VAL A 45 -2.67 2.45 -11.86
N VAL A 46 -2.32 1.36 -11.17
CA VAL A 46 -2.82 0.03 -11.47
C VAL A 46 -3.70 -0.46 -10.33
N LEU A 47 -4.97 -0.72 -10.62
CA LEU A 47 -5.90 -1.39 -9.70
C LEU A 47 -5.86 -2.90 -9.98
N ALA A 48 -5.21 -3.66 -9.10
CA ALA A 48 -5.16 -5.12 -9.12
C ALA A 48 -6.29 -5.68 -8.24
N ASP A 49 -7.43 -5.93 -8.87
CA ASP A 49 -8.64 -6.35 -8.16
C ASP A 49 -8.61 -7.86 -7.90
N GLU A 50 -8.92 -8.26 -6.67
CA GLU A 50 -8.97 -9.65 -6.20
C GLU A 50 -7.66 -10.42 -6.44
N ILE A 51 -6.52 -9.81 -6.07
CA ILE A 51 -5.17 -10.35 -6.32
C ILE A 51 -5.01 -11.80 -5.82
N ASN A 52 -5.76 -12.18 -4.78
CA ASN A 52 -5.77 -13.52 -4.22
C ASN A 52 -6.46 -14.57 -5.11
N ARG A 53 -7.10 -14.23 -6.22
CA ARG A 53 -7.73 -15.20 -7.15
C ARG A 53 -6.79 -15.72 -8.23
N ALA A 54 -5.69 -15.03 -8.52
CA ALA A 54 -4.71 -15.51 -9.49
C ALA A 54 -3.67 -16.43 -8.86
N THR A 55 -3.03 -17.24 -9.70
CA THR A 55 -1.96 -18.15 -9.27
C THR A 55 -0.78 -17.40 -8.64
N PRO A 56 0.01 -18.05 -7.75
CA PRO A 56 1.20 -17.43 -7.15
C PRO A 56 2.21 -16.90 -8.18
N LYS A 57 2.26 -17.50 -9.39
CA LYS A 57 3.15 -17.06 -10.47
C LYS A 57 2.71 -15.71 -11.04
N THR A 58 1.42 -15.53 -11.26
CA THR A 58 0.84 -14.26 -11.76
C THR A 58 0.93 -13.16 -10.70
N GLN A 59 0.67 -13.50 -9.42
CA GLN A 59 0.90 -12.57 -8.30
C GLN A 59 2.37 -12.11 -8.26
N SER A 60 3.30 -13.04 -8.39
CA SER A 60 4.74 -12.72 -8.37
C SER A 60 5.14 -11.77 -9.50
N ALA A 61 4.57 -11.92 -10.69
CA ALA A 61 4.87 -11.03 -11.83
C ALA A 61 4.49 -9.56 -11.55
N LEU A 62 3.33 -9.33 -10.92
CA LEU A 62 2.93 -7.99 -10.47
C LEU A 62 3.88 -7.46 -9.38
N LEU A 63 4.22 -8.29 -8.40
CA LEU A 63 4.99 -7.89 -7.23
C LEU A 63 6.48 -7.67 -7.55
N GLU A 64 7.01 -8.39 -8.52
CA GLU A 64 8.34 -8.19 -9.08
C GLU A 64 8.41 -6.84 -9.81
N ALA A 65 7.43 -6.55 -10.67
CA ALA A 65 7.34 -5.26 -11.35
C ALA A 65 7.27 -4.09 -10.34
N MET A 66 6.47 -4.23 -9.28
CA MET A 66 6.38 -3.26 -8.18
C MET A 66 7.71 -3.01 -7.46
N GLU A 67 8.55 -4.03 -7.30
CA GLU A 67 9.82 -3.92 -6.57
C GLU A 67 10.94 -3.38 -7.48
N GLU A 68 11.06 -3.92 -8.68
CA GLU A 68 12.13 -3.59 -9.64
C GLU A 68 11.85 -2.31 -10.43
N ARG A 69 10.58 -1.86 -10.47
CA ARG A 69 10.11 -0.69 -11.24
C ARG A 69 10.35 -0.79 -12.74
N GLN A 70 10.43 -2.01 -13.22
CA GLN A 70 10.63 -2.37 -14.61
C GLN A 70 10.17 -3.80 -14.82
N VAL A 71 9.89 -4.14 -16.07
CA VAL A 71 9.56 -5.50 -16.50
C VAL A 71 10.59 -5.93 -17.53
N THR A 72 11.15 -7.13 -17.37
CA THR A 72 12.07 -7.71 -18.34
C THR A 72 11.37 -8.80 -19.15
N VAL A 73 11.34 -8.65 -20.47
CA VAL A 73 10.77 -9.62 -21.42
C VAL A 73 11.81 -9.91 -22.49
N ASP A 74 12.09 -11.19 -22.75
CA ASP A 74 13.05 -11.67 -23.76
C ASP A 74 14.47 -11.04 -23.64
N GLY A 75 14.88 -10.71 -22.42
CA GLY A 75 16.20 -10.12 -22.14
C GLY A 75 16.27 -8.59 -22.27
N GLU A 76 15.18 -7.93 -22.65
CA GLU A 76 15.06 -6.47 -22.67
C GLU A 76 14.22 -5.96 -21.50
N SER A 77 14.72 -4.91 -20.83
CA SER A 77 14.05 -4.31 -19.67
C SER A 77 13.31 -3.03 -20.07
N TYR A 78 12.04 -2.97 -19.68
CA TYR A 78 11.12 -1.89 -19.98
C TYR A 78 10.74 -1.17 -18.67
N PRO A 79 11.11 0.11 -18.49
CA PRO A 79 10.81 0.82 -17.24
C PRO A 79 9.34 1.17 -17.12
N GLU A 80 8.82 1.14 -15.90
CA GLU A 80 7.46 1.58 -15.59
C GLU A 80 7.34 3.12 -15.64
N PRO A 81 6.14 3.64 -15.97
CA PRO A 81 5.91 5.09 -15.94
C PRO A 81 6.03 5.63 -14.51
N ARG A 82 6.54 6.86 -14.36
CA ARG A 82 6.68 7.53 -13.06
C ARG A 82 5.65 8.66 -12.92
N PRO A 83 4.97 8.80 -11.76
CA PRO A 83 4.98 7.86 -10.62
C PRO A 83 4.24 6.56 -10.96
N PHE A 84 4.53 5.50 -10.20
CA PHE A 84 3.89 4.19 -10.29
C PHE A 84 3.29 3.80 -8.93
N ILE A 85 2.00 3.44 -8.92
CA ILE A 85 1.29 2.94 -7.72
C ILE A 85 0.39 1.77 -8.09
N VAL A 86 0.42 0.74 -7.25
CA VAL A 86 -0.49 -0.39 -7.30
C VAL A 86 -1.44 -0.33 -6.12
N LEU A 87 -2.74 -0.41 -6.41
CA LEU A 87 -3.80 -0.63 -5.45
C LEU A 87 -4.28 -2.07 -5.62
N ALA A 88 -4.01 -2.92 -4.63
CA ALA A 88 -4.44 -4.32 -4.68
C ALA A 88 -5.60 -4.56 -3.70
N THR A 89 -6.65 -5.24 -4.15
CA THR A 89 -7.76 -5.66 -3.29
C THR A 89 -7.68 -7.16 -3.05
N GLN A 90 -8.20 -7.60 -1.90
CA GLN A 90 -8.38 -9.01 -1.58
C GLN A 90 -9.81 -9.20 -1.11
N ASN A 91 -10.51 -10.19 -1.65
CA ASN A 91 -11.81 -10.58 -1.12
C ASN A 91 -11.60 -11.63 -0.02
N PRO A 92 -11.96 -11.34 1.25
CA PRO A 92 -11.72 -12.25 2.37
C PRO A 92 -12.70 -13.43 2.44
N ILE A 93 -13.81 -13.38 1.70
CA ILE A 93 -14.91 -14.35 1.79
C ILE A 93 -15.05 -15.08 0.45
N GLU A 94 -14.13 -15.98 0.10
CA GLU A 94 -14.30 -16.91 -1.01
C GLU A 94 -13.83 -18.32 -0.63
N TYR A 95 -14.69 -19.31 -0.88
CA TYR A 95 -14.58 -20.66 -0.32
C TYR A 95 -13.70 -21.62 -1.14
N GLU A 96 -13.39 -21.33 -2.41
CA GLU A 96 -12.54 -22.18 -3.24
C GLU A 96 -11.70 -21.35 -4.24
N GLY A 97 -10.46 -21.80 -4.51
CA GLY A 97 -9.64 -21.27 -5.60
C GLY A 97 -8.86 -19.97 -5.32
N THR A 98 -8.70 -19.58 -4.05
CA THR A 98 -7.86 -18.42 -3.70
C THR A 98 -6.47 -18.82 -3.21
N PHE A 99 -5.49 -18.00 -3.55
CA PHE A 99 -4.10 -18.09 -3.16
C PHE A 99 -3.75 -16.86 -2.31
N PRO A 100 -3.67 -16.99 -0.97
CA PRO A 100 -3.31 -15.85 -0.13
C PRO A 100 -1.88 -15.39 -0.44
N LEU A 101 -1.65 -14.08 -0.35
CA LEU A 101 -0.32 -13.51 -0.48
C LEU A 101 0.54 -13.95 0.72
N PRO A 102 1.72 -14.55 0.49
CA PRO A 102 2.68 -14.81 1.56
C PRO A 102 3.06 -13.51 2.30
N GLU A 103 3.44 -13.61 3.57
CA GLU A 103 3.78 -12.44 4.39
C GLU A 103 4.97 -11.66 3.82
N ALA A 104 5.94 -12.36 3.23
CA ALA A 104 7.07 -11.74 2.52
C ALA A 104 6.61 -10.91 1.30
N GLN A 105 5.48 -11.27 0.68
CA GLN A 105 4.87 -10.50 -0.41
C GLN A 105 4.06 -9.32 0.13
N LEU A 106 3.31 -9.51 1.21
CA LEU A 106 2.57 -8.43 1.87
C LEU A 106 3.49 -7.32 2.38
N ASP A 107 4.71 -7.63 2.82
CA ASP A 107 5.70 -6.63 3.25
C ASP A 107 6.03 -5.60 2.15
N ARG A 108 5.79 -5.96 0.88
CA ARG A 108 5.98 -5.06 -0.26
C ARG A 108 4.98 -3.90 -0.32
N PHE A 109 3.80 -4.06 0.26
CA PHE A 109 2.78 -3.01 0.31
C PHE A 109 3.09 -2.01 1.42
N LEU A 110 3.05 -0.72 1.09
CA LEU A 110 3.31 0.36 2.06
C LEU A 110 2.26 0.34 3.19
N VAL A 111 0.98 0.25 2.79
CA VAL A 111 -0.19 0.35 3.66
C VAL A 111 -1.17 -0.79 3.33
N ARG A 112 -1.79 -1.37 4.35
CA ARG A 112 -3.00 -2.19 4.22
C ARG A 112 -4.16 -1.48 4.93
N VAL A 113 -5.29 -1.37 4.23
CA VAL A 113 -6.53 -0.81 4.79
C VAL A 113 -7.63 -1.85 4.77
N HIS A 114 -8.51 -1.78 5.76
CA HIS A 114 -9.74 -2.57 5.81
C HIS A 114 -10.89 -1.66 5.40
N LEU A 115 -11.57 -2.01 4.31
CA LEU A 115 -12.77 -1.31 3.86
C LEU A 115 -13.99 -1.87 4.60
N GLY A 116 -14.58 -1.05 5.45
CA GLY A 116 -15.89 -1.30 6.03
C GLY A 116 -17.01 -0.70 5.18
N TYR A 117 -18.25 -0.89 5.63
CA TYR A 117 -19.38 -0.17 5.05
C TYR A 117 -19.35 1.31 5.45
N PRO A 118 -19.80 2.23 4.56
CA PRO A 118 -20.00 3.62 4.94
C PRO A 118 -21.04 3.72 6.07
N ASP A 119 -20.95 4.78 6.88
CA ASP A 119 -22.02 5.07 7.83
C ASP A 119 -23.30 5.49 7.09
N ALA A 120 -24.45 5.38 7.77
CA ALA A 120 -25.76 5.62 7.16
C ALA A 120 -25.89 7.00 6.49
N ARG A 121 -25.25 8.06 7.01
CA ARG A 121 -25.31 9.39 6.39
C ARG A 121 -24.48 9.44 5.11
N SER A 122 -23.28 8.87 5.16
CA SER A 122 -22.43 8.73 3.97
C SER A 122 -23.10 7.89 2.90
N GLU A 123 -23.81 6.81 3.27
CA GLU A 123 -24.56 5.97 2.34
C GLU A 123 -25.73 6.73 1.68
N VAL A 124 -26.52 7.49 2.46
CA VAL A 124 -27.56 8.38 1.91
C VAL A 124 -26.97 9.41 0.94
N ASN A 125 -25.82 9.99 1.25
CA ASN A 125 -25.13 10.93 0.35
C ASN A 125 -24.67 10.26 -0.95
N ILE A 126 -24.18 9.02 -0.89
CA ILE A 126 -23.81 8.24 -2.08
C ILE A 126 -25.04 8.04 -2.97
N LEU A 127 -26.17 7.61 -2.39
CA LEU A 127 -27.43 7.42 -3.13
C LEU A 127 -27.89 8.72 -3.80
N THR A 128 -27.85 9.83 -3.06
CA THR A 128 -28.24 11.16 -3.56
C THR A 128 -27.35 11.60 -4.73
N ASN A 129 -26.03 11.45 -4.60
CA ASN A 129 -25.07 11.87 -5.61
C ASN A 129 -25.13 11.04 -6.90
N GLN A 130 -25.70 9.83 -6.87
CA GLN A 130 -25.88 9.00 -8.06
C GLN A 130 -27.14 9.32 -8.87
N GLN A 131 -28.08 10.11 -8.34
CA GLN A 131 -29.39 10.34 -8.99
C GLN A 131 -29.33 11.23 -10.24
N GLU A 132 -28.37 12.13 -10.36
CA GLU A 132 -28.32 13.07 -11.50
C GLU A 132 -27.30 12.67 -12.56
N VAL A 133 -26.01 12.72 -12.21
CA VAL A 133 -24.87 12.46 -13.09
C VAL A 133 -23.77 11.85 -12.23
N HIS A 134 -23.13 10.78 -12.71
CA HIS A 134 -22.08 10.13 -11.95
C HIS A 134 -20.95 11.15 -11.62
N PRO A 135 -20.55 11.34 -10.34
CA PRO A 135 -19.61 12.39 -9.96
C PRO A 135 -18.29 12.40 -10.75
N LEU A 136 -17.83 11.22 -11.17
CA LEU A 136 -16.63 11.04 -12.02
C LEU A 136 -16.70 11.72 -13.40
N GLU A 137 -17.88 12.09 -13.88
CA GLU A 137 -18.05 12.84 -15.13
C GLU A 137 -17.78 14.34 -14.95
N ARG A 138 -17.96 14.86 -13.73
CA ARG A 138 -17.74 16.28 -13.40
C ARG A 138 -16.30 16.58 -12.95
N ILE A 139 -15.48 15.55 -12.73
CA ILE A 139 -14.09 15.70 -12.26
C ILE A 139 -13.18 16.13 -13.42
N GLY A 140 -12.62 17.34 -13.31
CA GLY A 140 -11.52 17.84 -14.13
C GLY A 140 -10.15 17.52 -13.53
N GLN A 141 -9.10 17.73 -14.34
CA GLN A 141 -7.72 17.66 -13.87
C GLN A 141 -7.39 18.89 -13.01
N VAL A 142 -6.80 18.67 -11.83
CA VAL A 142 -6.41 19.72 -10.87
C VAL A 142 -4.90 19.83 -10.70
N VAL A 143 -4.16 18.78 -11.03
CA VAL A 143 -2.68 18.76 -11.04
C VAL A 143 -2.18 17.92 -12.20
N ASP A 144 -0.96 18.19 -12.66
CA ASP A 144 -0.25 17.37 -13.64
C ASP A 144 0.73 16.37 -13.00
N THR A 145 1.32 15.53 -13.86
CA THR A 145 2.25 14.48 -13.44
C THR A 145 3.55 15.06 -12.85
N GLU A 146 4.04 16.18 -13.39
CA GLU A 146 5.28 16.82 -12.94
C GLU A 146 5.10 17.45 -11.56
N GLU A 147 3.95 18.06 -11.30
CA GLU A 147 3.58 18.58 -9.98
C GLU A 147 3.53 17.47 -8.92
N ILE A 148 3.05 16.27 -9.27
CA ILE A 148 3.06 15.12 -8.36
C ILE A 148 4.49 14.65 -8.07
N LEU A 149 5.35 14.58 -9.10
CA LEU A 149 6.74 14.21 -8.92
C LEU A 149 7.49 15.24 -8.06
N ALA A 150 7.23 16.53 -8.26
CA ALA A 150 7.75 17.61 -7.43
C ALA A 150 7.25 17.48 -5.97
N ALA A 151 5.96 17.21 -5.78
CA ALA A 151 5.38 16.99 -4.46
C ALA A 151 6.03 15.79 -3.74
N GLN A 152 6.31 14.69 -4.44
CA GLN A 152 7.04 13.55 -3.87
C GLN A 152 8.44 13.93 -3.36
N GLN A 153 9.13 14.86 -4.02
CA GLN A 153 10.41 15.37 -3.52
C GLN A 153 10.24 16.28 -2.30
N LEU A 154 9.21 17.13 -2.29
CA LEU A 154 8.91 18.00 -1.14
C LEU A 154 8.55 17.20 0.11
N VAL A 155 7.75 16.12 -0.03
CA VAL A 155 7.42 15.24 1.10
C VAL A 155 8.68 14.66 1.76
N ARG A 156 9.73 14.36 0.99
CA ARG A 156 10.99 13.84 1.55
C ARG A 156 11.73 14.87 2.41
N GLN A 157 11.47 16.15 2.20
CA GLN A 157 12.08 17.26 2.94
C GLN A 157 11.33 17.60 4.24
N VAL A 158 10.15 17.02 4.47
CA VAL A 158 9.39 17.19 5.73
C VAL A 158 10.28 16.78 6.90
N TYR A 159 10.42 17.70 7.86
CA TYR A 159 11.27 17.54 9.02
C TYR A 159 10.75 16.46 9.96
N VAL A 160 11.66 15.58 10.40
CA VAL A 160 11.39 14.55 11.41
C VAL A 160 12.44 14.67 12.49
N ASP A 161 12.02 15.12 13.67
CA ASP A 161 12.87 15.22 14.86
C ASP A 161 13.45 13.85 15.24
N GLU A 162 14.67 13.84 15.78
CA GLU A 162 15.35 12.60 16.16
C GLU A 162 14.53 11.75 17.14
N LYS A 163 13.83 12.38 18.09
CA LYS A 163 12.98 11.67 19.06
C LYS A 163 11.79 10.99 18.39
N VAL A 164 11.28 11.54 17.28
CA VAL A 164 10.21 10.90 16.50
C VAL A 164 10.74 9.69 15.74
N LYS A 165 11.97 9.76 15.21
CA LYS A 165 12.63 8.59 14.60
C LYS A 165 12.87 7.49 15.63
N GLU A 166 13.38 7.86 16.81
CA GLU A 166 13.55 6.94 17.95
C GLU A 166 12.21 6.32 18.36
N TYR A 167 11.13 7.09 18.35
CA TYR A 167 9.77 6.60 18.64
C TYR A 167 9.31 5.55 17.60
N ILE A 168 9.48 5.83 16.30
CA ILE A 168 9.17 4.88 15.21
C ILE A 168 9.97 3.57 15.38
N VAL A 169 11.28 3.69 15.63
CA VAL A 169 12.15 2.52 15.86
C VAL A 169 11.76 1.78 17.13
N GLY A 170 11.40 2.50 18.20
CA GLY A 170 10.90 1.96 19.45
C GLY A 170 9.64 1.11 19.24
N ILE A 171 8.68 1.61 18.47
CA ILE A 171 7.46 0.87 18.08
C ILE A 171 7.84 -0.42 17.35
N ALA A 172 8.64 -0.32 16.29
CA ALA A 172 9.05 -1.51 15.54
C ALA A 172 9.78 -2.53 16.43
N ARG A 173 10.68 -2.10 17.31
CA ARG A 173 11.37 -2.99 18.27
C ARG A 173 10.42 -3.64 19.27
N ALA A 174 9.45 -2.89 19.80
CA ALA A 174 8.46 -3.44 20.72
C ALA A 174 7.62 -4.53 20.05
N THR A 175 7.25 -4.38 18.76
CA THR A 175 6.55 -5.45 18.04
C THR A 175 7.39 -6.73 17.91
N ARG A 176 8.72 -6.61 17.74
CA ARG A 176 9.64 -7.76 17.63
C ARG A 176 9.83 -8.51 18.95
N ASN A 177 9.63 -7.82 20.07
CA ASN A 177 9.82 -8.37 21.41
C ASN A 177 8.50 -8.74 22.11
N HIS A 178 7.36 -8.58 21.41
CA HIS A 178 6.05 -8.85 21.97
C HIS A 178 5.79 -10.36 22.07
N ALA A 179 5.30 -10.84 23.22
CA ALA A 179 5.16 -12.27 23.49
C ALA A 179 4.23 -13.01 22.51
N ASP A 180 3.20 -12.32 22.01
CA ASP A 180 2.23 -12.86 21.06
C ASP A 180 2.65 -12.71 19.58
N VAL A 181 3.86 -12.21 19.31
CA VAL A 181 4.37 -12.00 17.96
C VAL A 181 5.47 -13.02 17.66
N TYR A 182 5.30 -13.80 16.61
CA TYR A 182 6.33 -14.70 16.06
C TYR A 182 7.36 -13.93 15.22
N LEU A 183 6.89 -12.98 14.40
CA LEU A 183 7.75 -12.09 13.62
C LEU A 183 7.19 -10.67 13.65
N GLY A 184 7.97 -9.73 14.18
CA GLY A 184 7.61 -8.32 14.27
C GLY A 184 7.96 -7.52 13.01
N ALA A 185 7.68 -6.21 13.04
CA ALA A 185 7.89 -5.33 11.90
C ALA A 185 9.37 -5.30 11.45
N SER A 186 9.63 -5.52 10.16
CA SER A 186 10.97 -5.46 9.55
C SER A 186 11.54 -4.03 9.53
N PRO A 187 12.83 -3.82 9.22
CA PRO A 187 13.36 -2.48 8.92
C PRO A 187 12.60 -1.77 7.78
N ARG A 188 12.11 -2.54 6.79
CA ARG A 188 11.22 -2.04 5.73
C ARG A 188 9.92 -1.49 6.32
N GLY A 189 9.35 -2.15 7.33
CA GLY A 189 8.20 -1.65 8.08
C GLY A 189 8.43 -0.30 8.78
N SER A 190 9.56 -0.14 9.48
CA SER A 190 9.89 1.16 10.10
C SER A 190 10.12 2.27 9.08
N LEU A 191 10.74 1.95 7.93
CA LEU A 191 10.97 2.92 6.86
C LEU A 191 9.65 3.30 6.16
N ALA A 192 8.76 2.33 5.97
CA ALA A 192 7.41 2.55 5.45
C ALA A 192 6.61 3.50 6.36
N LEU A 193 6.61 3.26 7.67
CA LEU A 193 5.97 4.15 8.63
C LEU A 193 6.58 5.56 8.59
N TYR A 194 7.91 5.68 8.54
CA TYR A 194 8.61 6.96 8.41
C TYR A 194 8.17 7.76 7.18
N HIS A 195 8.12 7.14 5.99
CA HIS A 195 7.69 7.84 4.78
C HIS A 195 6.19 8.16 4.80
N ALA A 196 5.36 7.27 5.35
CA ALA A 196 3.93 7.51 5.49
C ALA A 196 3.64 8.73 6.39
N VAL A 197 4.37 8.88 7.50
CA VAL A 197 4.15 10.02 8.42
C VAL A 197 4.61 11.34 7.83
N GLN A 198 5.70 11.35 7.04
CA GLN A 198 6.10 12.54 6.27
C GLN A 198 5.01 12.96 5.29
N ALA A 199 4.46 11.99 4.53
CA ALA A 199 3.37 12.24 3.58
C ALA A 199 2.10 12.74 4.27
N SER A 200 1.75 12.17 5.43
CA SER A 200 0.60 12.61 6.24
C SER A 200 0.76 14.03 6.76
N ALA A 201 1.94 14.39 7.28
CA ALA A 201 2.22 15.74 7.74
C ALA A 201 2.12 16.77 6.60
N ALA A 202 2.72 16.48 5.44
CA ALA A 202 2.62 17.32 4.25
C ALA A 202 1.17 17.48 3.76
N ALA A 203 0.40 16.39 3.72
CA ALA A 203 -1.01 16.42 3.34
C ALA A 203 -1.87 17.24 4.33
N ALA A 204 -1.46 17.32 5.59
CA ALA A 204 -2.05 18.19 6.61
C ALA A 204 -1.53 19.64 6.57
N GLY A 205 -0.70 20.01 5.59
CA GLY A 205 -0.14 21.36 5.43
C GLY A 205 1.00 21.69 6.40
N ARG A 206 1.63 20.67 7.01
CA ARG A 206 2.77 20.83 7.93
C ARG A 206 4.08 20.40 7.28
N ASP A 207 5.13 21.11 7.61
CA ASP A 207 6.52 20.81 7.21
C ASP A 207 7.29 20.00 8.27
N TYR A 208 6.62 19.57 9.34
CA TYR A 208 7.18 18.69 10.38
C TYR A 208 6.19 17.61 10.84
N VAL A 209 6.74 16.46 11.25
CA VAL A 209 5.98 15.32 11.79
C VAL A 209 5.75 15.47 13.29
N ILE A 210 4.55 15.13 13.76
CA ILE A 210 4.23 15.01 15.20
C ILE A 210 4.00 13.54 15.59
N PRO A 211 4.14 13.17 16.89
CA PRO A 211 3.93 11.79 17.32
C PRO A 211 2.54 11.22 17.00
N ASP A 212 1.51 12.07 16.90
CA ASP A 212 0.17 11.61 16.57
C ASP A 212 0.04 11.15 15.10
N ASP A 213 0.83 11.70 14.18
CA ASP A 213 0.94 11.17 12.80
C ASP A 213 1.41 9.72 12.82
N VAL A 214 2.40 9.43 13.67
CA VAL A 214 2.96 8.09 13.85
C VAL A 214 1.86 7.16 14.34
N LYS A 215 1.15 7.51 15.42
CA LYS A 215 0.13 6.65 16.03
C LYS A 215 -0.97 6.25 15.05
N VAL A 216 -1.46 7.21 14.25
CA VAL A 216 -2.53 6.96 13.26
C VAL A 216 -2.06 5.98 12.18
N LEU A 217 -0.78 6.04 11.81
CA LEU A 217 -0.24 5.24 10.71
C LEU A 217 0.40 3.92 11.15
N VAL A 218 0.54 3.64 12.45
CA VAL A 218 1.11 2.38 12.94
C VAL A 218 0.31 1.17 12.45
N GLU A 219 -1.01 1.14 12.65
CA GLU A 219 -1.81 -0.02 12.24
C GLU A 219 -1.86 -0.20 10.71
N PRO A 220 -2.14 0.85 9.91
CA PRO A 220 -2.16 0.72 8.45
C PRO A 220 -0.81 0.31 7.85
N THR A 221 0.32 0.67 8.47
CA THR A 221 1.65 0.34 7.95
C THR A 221 2.23 -0.95 8.54
N LEU A 222 2.03 -1.23 9.82
CA LEU A 222 2.68 -2.37 10.48
C LEU A 222 1.76 -3.58 10.65
N GLY A 223 0.44 -3.41 10.61
CA GLY A 223 -0.52 -4.47 10.92
C GLY A 223 -0.36 -5.73 10.06
N HIS A 224 -0.13 -5.55 8.76
CA HIS A 224 0.10 -6.67 7.83
C HIS A 224 1.54 -7.21 7.83
N ARG A 225 2.43 -6.60 8.61
CA ARG A 225 3.85 -7.00 8.76
C ARG A 225 4.11 -7.80 10.04
N LEU A 226 3.07 -8.05 10.84
CA LEU A 226 3.16 -8.86 12.05
C LEU A 226 2.69 -10.30 11.78
N ILE A 227 3.54 -11.27 12.10
CA ILE A 227 3.15 -12.68 12.15
C ILE A 227 2.83 -13.00 13.60
N ILE A 228 1.55 -13.24 13.87
CA ILE A 228 1.05 -13.61 15.20
C ILE A 228 1.46 -15.05 15.52
N SER A 229 1.90 -15.28 16.76
CA SER A 229 2.33 -16.60 17.22
C SER A 229 1.17 -17.61 17.22
N PRO A 230 1.42 -18.91 17.02
CA PRO A 230 0.36 -19.92 17.01
C PRO A 230 -0.49 -19.93 18.28
N SER A 231 0.12 -19.75 19.45
CA SER A 231 -0.57 -19.68 20.75
C SER A 231 -1.51 -18.48 20.87
N ALA A 232 -1.11 -17.32 20.31
CA ALA A 232 -1.91 -16.11 20.31
C ALA A 232 -3.06 -16.19 19.29
N ARG A 233 -2.85 -16.83 18.13
CA ARG A 233 -3.92 -17.08 17.15
C ARG A 233 -5.05 -17.92 17.73
N ILE A 234 -4.75 -18.95 18.55
CA ILE A 234 -5.76 -19.78 19.23
C ILE A 234 -6.65 -18.92 20.16
N LYS A 235 -6.10 -17.83 20.71
CA LYS A 235 -6.82 -16.89 21.56
C LYS A 235 -7.50 -15.76 20.78
N ASN A 236 -7.54 -15.83 19.45
CA ASN A 236 -8.06 -14.79 18.55
C ASN A 236 -7.42 -13.41 18.78
N VAL A 237 -6.12 -13.38 19.12
CA VAL A 237 -5.37 -12.12 19.18
C VAL A 237 -5.10 -11.63 17.76
N GLU A 238 -5.33 -10.34 17.52
CA GLU A 238 -5.13 -9.70 16.22
C GLU A 238 -3.96 -8.72 16.24
N ALA A 239 -3.40 -8.42 15.07
CA ALA A 239 -2.29 -7.48 14.94
C ALA A 239 -2.67 -6.08 15.45
N GLY A 240 -3.91 -5.64 15.20
CA GLY A 240 -4.43 -4.36 15.66
C GLY A 240 -4.46 -4.24 17.20
N SER A 241 -4.83 -5.31 17.92
CA SER A 241 -4.81 -5.29 19.40
C SER A 241 -3.39 -5.23 19.94
N ILE A 242 -2.46 -5.98 19.35
CA ILE A 242 -1.03 -5.95 19.71
C ILE A 242 -0.44 -4.55 19.50
N LEU A 243 -0.74 -3.92 18.35
CA LEU A 243 -0.23 -2.59 18.04
C LEU A 243 -0.78 -1.53 19.00
N LYS A 244 -2.05 -1.65 19.43
CA LYS A 244 -2.62 -0.78 20.46
C LYS A 244 -1.91 -0.93 21.81
N GLU A 245 -1.60 -2.16 22.22
CA GLU A 245 -0.82 -2.44 23.43
C GLU A 245 0.60 -1.86 23.36
N VAL A 246 1.29 -2.08 22.23
CA VAL A 246 2.61 -1.51 21.97
C VAL A 246 2.58 0.02 22.05
N LEU A 247 1.59 0.67 21.43
CA LEU A 247 1.46 2.13 21.47
C LEU A 247 1.19 2.65 22.88
N ALA A 248 0.44 1.92 23.71
CA ALA A 248 0.18 2.29 25.10
C ALA A 248 1.43 2.14 26.00
N GLY A 249 2.31 1.17 25.69
CA GLY A 249 3.51 0.89 26.47
C GLY A 249 4.72 1.78 26.16
N ILE A 250 4.76 2.46 25.01
CA ILE A 250 5.91 3.27 24.59
C ILE A 250 5.70 4.73 24.95
N LYS A 251 6.69 5.32 25.62
CA LYS A 251 6.71 6.75 25.95
C LYS A 251 6.69 7.61 24.68
N VAL A 252 5.69 8.46 24.59
CA VAL A 252 5.57 9.45 23.51
C VAL A 252 6.62 10.57 23.70
N PRO A 253 7.37 10.95 22.65
CA PRO A 253 8.29 12.08 22.70
C PRO A 253 7.61 13.36 23.18
N GLY A 254 8.26 14.10 24.08
CA GLY A 254 7.74 15.37 24.60
C GLY A 254 6.63 15.25 25.65
N ALA A 255 6.15 14.03 25.95
CA ALA A 255 5.24 13.82 27.08
C ALA A 255 5.99 14.08 28.41
N VAL A 256 5.69 15.21 29.03
CA VAL A 256 5.98 15.44 30.46
C VAL A 256 4.98 14.58 31.23
N PRO A 257 5.40 13.71 32.16
CA PRO A 257 4.46 12.99 32.99
C PRO A 257 3.63 14.02 33.77
N VAL A 258 2.32 14.07 33.53
CA VAL A 258 1.42 14.75 34.45
C VAL A 258 1.45 13.90 35.72
N ALA A 259 2.15 14.39 36.75
CA ALA A 259 2.10 13.80 38.07
C ALA A 259 0.64 13.90 38.53
N VAL A 260 -0.07 12.76 38.49
CA VAL A 260 -1.36 12.63 39.16
C VAL A 260 -1.06 12.75 40.66
N ARG A 261 -1.44 13.88 41.25
CA ARG A 261 -1.48 14.07 42.70
C ARG A 261 -2.81 13.57 43.24
#